data_AF-F9T6K7-F1
#
_entry.id   AF-F9T6K7-F1
#
_cell.length_a   1.000
_cell.length_b   1.000
_cell.length_c   1.000
_cell.angle_alpha   90.00
_cell.angle_beta   90.00
_cell.angle_gamma   90.00
#
_symmetry.space_group_name_H-M   'P 1'
#
loop_
_entity.id
_entity.type
_entity.pdbx_description
1 polymer ?
#
loop_
_entity_poly.entity_id
_entity_poly.type
_entity_poly.pdbx_seq_one_letter_code
_entity_poly.pdbx_strand_id
1 'polypeptide(L)' 'MKNHNLEEHLADAEQPVKDFMAELLETLGKKVSENKDPKLALSYFGAQLEIKLVSFDGSYD' A
#
# COMPACT_ATOMS: atom_id res chain seq x y z
N MET A 1 -13.44 -2.40 14.89
CA MET A 1 -13.88 -1.07 14.43
C MET A 1 -13.58 -1.01 12.95
N LYS A 2 -14.58 -0.81 12.09
CA LYS A 2 -14.36 -0.79 10.63
C LYS A 2 -13.59 0.49 10.28
N ASN A 3 -12.44 0.38 9.63
CA ASN A 3 -11.57 1.49 9.21
C ASN A 3 -12.16 2.30 8.04
N HIS A 4 -13.48 2.51 8.00
CA HIS A 4 -14.14 3.19 6.87
C HIS A 4 -13.57 4.58 6.60
N ASN A 5 -13.13 5.30 7.63
CA ASN A 5 -12.56 6.64 7.46
C ASN A 5 -11.27 6.67 6.62
N LEU A 6 -10.38 5.67 6.73
CA LEU A 6 -9.09 5.71 5.99
C LEU A 6 -9.27 5.39 4.50
N GLU A 7 -10.20 4.47 4.18
CA GLU A 7 -10.55 4.14 2.80
C GLU A 7 -11.19 5.35 2.10
N GLU A 8 -12.11 6.03 2.79
CA GLU A 8 -12.72 7.28 2.32
C GLU A 8 -11.68 8.40 2.14
N HIS A 9 -10.78 8.58 3.11
CA HIS A 9 -9.70 9.56 2.99
C HIS A 9 -8.77 9.29 1.81
N LEU A 10 -8.49 8.02 1.47
CA LEU A 10 -7.69 7.68 0.30
C LEU A 10 -8.44 7.95 -1.01
N ALA A 11 -9.75 7.69 -1.06
CA ALA A 11 -10.57 7.98 -2.23
C ALA A 11 -10.61 9.48 -2.56
N ASP A 12 -10.68 10.32 -1.52
CA ASP A 12 -10.73 11.79 -1.65
C ASP A 12 -9.34 12.45 -1.65
N ALA A 13 -8.27 11.68 -1.47
CA ALA A 13 -6.92 12.23 -1.39
C ALA A 13 -6.46 12.91 -2.69
N GLU A 14 -5.52 13.85 -2.54
CA GLU A 14 -4.84 14.49 -3.66
C GLU A 14 -4.05 13.47 -4.50
N GLN A 15 -3.84 13.79 -5.78
CA GLN A 15 -3.16 12.91 -6.73
C GLN A 15 -1.79 12.37 -6.23
N PRO A 16 -0.92 13.16 -5.57
CA PRO A 16 0.35 12.65 -5.07
C PRO A 16 0.21 11.51 -4.05
N VAL A 17 -0.85 11.52 -3.24
CA VAL A 17 -1.13 10.44 -2.29
C VAL A 17 -1.60 9.19 -3.03
N LYS A 18 -2.44 9.37 -4.06
CA LYS A 18 -2.91 8.26 -4.90
C LYS A 18 -1.78 7.61 -5.68
N ASP A 19 -0.87 8.43 -6.23
CA ASP A 19 0.33 7.95 -6.94
C ASP A 19 1.23 7.16 -5.99
N PHE A 20 1.48 7.67 -4.78
CA PHE A 20 2.22 6.95 -3.74
C PHE A 20 1.58 5.60 -3.40
N MET A 21 0.25 5.54 -3.25
CA MET A 21 -0.45 4.28 -2.99
C MET A 21 -0.36 3.30 -4.16
N ALA A 22 -0.41 3.79 -5.40
CA ALA A 22 -0.23 2.97 -6.60
C ALA A 22 1.17 2.35 -6.64
N GLU A 23 2.22 3.15 -6.44
CA GLU A 23 3.61 2.66 -6.38
C GLU A 23 3.83 1.66 -5.24
N LEU A 24 3.21 1.90 -4.08
CA LEU A 24 3.29 1.02 -2.93
C LEU A 24 2.65 -0.34 -3.22
N LEU A 25 1.46 -0.35 -3.82
CA LEU A 25 0.77 -1.57 -4.23
C LEU A 25 1.53 -2.33 -5.31
N GLU A 26 2.07 -1.62 -6.32
CA GLU A 26 2.88 -2.23 -7.37
C GLU A 26 4.14 -2.89 -6.78
N THR A 27 4.84 -2.19 -5.89
CA THR A 27 6.06 -2.69 -5.24
C THR A 27 5.79 -3.94 -4.40
N LEU A 28 4.71 -3.93 -3.62
CA LEU A 28 4.29 -5.07 -2.82
C LEU A 28 3.81 -6.24 -3.70
N GLY A 29 3.05 -5.95 -4.75
CA GLY A 29 2.57 -6.93 -5.72
C GLY A 29 3.72 -7.64 -6.45
N LYS A 30 4.76 -6.90 -6.86
CA LYS A 30 5.99 -7.49 -7.42
C LYS A 30 6.64 -8.49 -6.45
N LYS A 31 6.69 -8.18 -5.15
CA LYS A 31 7.22 -9.12 -4.14
C LYS A 31 6.38 -10.39 -4.04
N VAL A 32 5.04 -10.29 -4.13
CA VAL A 32 4.16 -11.46 -4.18
C VAL A 32 4.47 -12.32 -5.41
N SER A 33 4.53 -11.71 -6.59
CA SER A 33 4.83 -12.43 -7.85
C SER A 33 6.20 -13.11 -7.84
N GLU A 34 7.16 -12.56 -7.09
CA GLU A 34 8.50 -13.11 -6.90
C GLU A 34 8.59 -14.14 -5.74
N ASN A 35 7.46 -14.53 -5.13
CA ASN A 35 7.40 -15.39 -3.93
C ASN A 35 8.24 -14.87 -2.74
N LYS A 36 8.34 -13.54 -2.59
CA LYS A 36 9.00 -12.87 -1.47
C LYS A 36 7.95 -12.41 -0.45
N ASP A 37 8.36 -12.21 0.81
CA ASP A 37 7.50 -11.59 1.83
C ASP A 37 7.12 -10.16 1.37
N PRO A 38 5.83 -9.88 1.13
CA PRO A 38 5.40 -8.60 0.57
C PRO A 38 5.29 -7.56 1.69
N LYS A 39 6.46 -7.13 2.17
CA LYS A 39 6.62 -6.09 3.18
C LYS A 39 7.55 -4.98 2.71
N LEU A 40 7.30 -3.78 3.22
CA LEU A 40 8.11 -2.60 3.05
C LEU A 40 8.26 -1.87 4.39
N ALA A 41 9.47 -1.37 4.64
CA ALA A 41 9.73 -0.44 5.74
C ALA A 41 9.96 0.95 5.15
N LEU A 42 9.25 1.95 5.67
CA LEU A 42 9.35 3.35 5.28
C LEU A 42 9.81 4.17 6.46
N SER A 43 10.62 5.19 6.20
CA SER A 43 11.03 6.18 7.20
C SER A 43 10.46 7.53 6.81
N TYR A 44 9.69 8.15 7.70
CA TYR A 44 9.04 9.44 7.42
C TYR A 44 8.92 10.25 8.71
N PHE A 45 9.46 11.48 8.70
CA PHE A 45 9.46 12.38 9.87
C PHE A 45 9.93 11.71 11.18
N GLY A 46 10.97 10.87 11.11
CA GLY A 46 11.51 10.15 12.27
C GLY A 46 10.66 8.97 12.75
N ALA A 47 9.52 8.71 12.10
CA ALA A 47 8.75 7.49 12.30
C ALA A 47 9.24 6.39 11.36
N GLN A 48 9.24 5.16 11.86
CA GLN A 48 9.43 3.96 11.06
C GLN A 48 8.08 3.27 10.91
N LEU A 49 7.64 3.08 9.67
CA LEU A 49 6.38 2.47 9.29
C LEU A 49 6.68 1.14 8.59
N GLU A 50 6.07 0.05 9.04
CA GLU A 50 6.08 -1.22 8.31
C GLU A 50 4.71 -1.43 7.67
N ILE A 51 4.71 -1.75 6.38
CA ILE A 51 3.51 -2.00 5.59
C ILE A 51 3.64 -3.38 4.97
N LYS A 52 2.64 -4.23 5.23
CA LYS A 52 2.54 -5.60 4.69
C LYS A 52 1.29 -5.71 3.83
N LEU A 53 1.46 -6.21 2.61
CA LEU A 53 0.32 -6.64 1.79
C LEU A 53 -0.21 -7.97 2.34
N VAL A 54 -1.46 -7.97 2.80
CA VAL A 54 -2.11 -9.14 3.42
C VAL A 54 -2.80 -10.00 2.35
N SER A 55 -3.51 -9.35 1.44
CA SER A 55 -4.16 -9.97 0.28
C SER A 55 -4.21 -8.94 -0.84
N PHE A 56 -4.32 -9.43 -2.07
CA PHE A 56 -4.57 -8.59 -3.25
C PHE A 56 -5.53 -9.34 -4.16
N ASP A 57 -6.80 -8.93 -4.15
CA ASP A 57 -7.87 -9.54 -4.94
C ASP A 57 -8.02 -8.87 -6.32
N GLY A 58 -7.14 -7.92 -6.65
CA GLY A 58 -7.11 -7.28 -7.97
C GLY A 58 -6.56 -8.23 -9.03
N SER A 59 -7.22 -8.31 -10.18
CA SER A 59 -6.72 -9.06 -11.33
C SER A 59 -5.61 -8.29 -12.04
N TYR A 60 -4.44 -8.91 -12.19
CA TYR A 60 -3.48 -8.51 -13.21
C TYR A 60 -3.96 -9.09 -14.55
N ASP A 61 -4.80 -8.35 -15.26
CA ASP A 61 -5.01 -8.58 -16.70
C ASP A 61 -3.94 -7.82 -17.49
#